data_AF-A0A7C3CWP2-F1
#
_entry.id   AF-A0A7C3CWP2-F1
#
_cell.length_a   1.000
_cell.length_b   1.000
_cell.length_c   1.000
_cell.angle_alpha   90.00
_cell.angle_beta   90.00
_cell.angle_gamma   90.00
#
_symmetry.space_group_name_H-M   'P 1'
#
loop_
_entity.id
_entity.type
_entity.pdbx_description
1 polymer ?
#
loop_
_entity_poly.entity_id
_entity_poly.type
_entity_poly.pdbx_seq_one_letter_code
_entity_poly.pdbx_strand_id
1 'polypeptide(L)'
;MMAIEDRTKQILTEWKINRYRTFVQISAFIIIAIYMLNFFPWSVFTGNFPQKLFSSDQAIWGQFGDYVGGVLNPIMAFAAFYLLTISIHIQQTELSKTTKALEASEKSQIKSALAQADQAKLMWRTTQLTGINTIMQSVITNIELAREEIRYLQEQLKSNDGKIYTLQDEKVNRLEARERIKAIKKIIDNHIERKTTLEMDISFLRSINDSEIEEVTRR
;
A
#
# COMPACT_ATOMS: atom_id res chain seq x y z
N MET A 1 6.75 -22.55 -8.03
CA MET A 1 7.49 -21.83 -6.98
C MET A 1 7.25 -22.42 -5.58
N MET A 2 6.00 -22.59 -5.15
CA MET A 2 5.65 -23.12 -3.81
C MET A 2 6.29 -24.49 -3.45
N ALA A 3 6.35 -25.42 -4.41
CA ALA A 3 6.96 -26.75 -4.19
C ALA A 3 8.50 -26.75 -4.09
N ILE A 4 9.17 -25.68 -4.52
CA ILE A 4 10.64 -25.55 -4.42
C ILE A 4 11.00 -25.00 -3.04
N GLU A 5 10.24 -24.02 -2.56
CA GLU A 5 10.44 -23.44 -1.23
C GLU A 5 10.21 -24.48 -0.11
N ASP A 6 9.20 -25.33 -0.26
CA ASP A 6 8.90 -26.39 0.72
C ASP A 6 10.03 -27.45 0.80
N ARG A 7 10.55 -27.88 -0.35
CA ARG A 7 11.73 -28.78 -0.41
C ARG A 7 12.97 -28.15 0.21
N THR A 8 13.21 -26.84 0.00
CA THR A 8 14.36 -26.17 0.62
C THR A 8 14.25 -26.12 2.15
N LYS A 9 13.05 -25.89 2.70
CA LYS A 9 12.81 -25.92 4.15
C LYS A 9 13.00 -27.32 4.73
N GLN A 10 12.56 -28.35 4.01
CA GLN A 10 12.75 -29.75 4.41
C GLN A 10 14.24 -30.13 4.47
N ILE A 11 15.01 -29.82 3.42
CA ILE A 11 16.45 -30.10 3.35
C ILE A 11 17.22 -29.37 4.45
N LEU A 12 16.88 -28.10 4.72
CA LEU A 12 17.52 -27.32 5.79
C LEU A 12 17.22 -27.90 7.18
N THR A 13 16.03 -28.44 7.38
CA THR A 13 15.62 -29.06 8.65
C THR A 13 16.35 -30.38 8.87
N GLU A 14 16.42 -31.23 7.85
CA GLU A 14 17.16 -32.50 7.91
C GLU A 14 18.66 -32.28 8.15
N TRP A 15 19.25 -31.25 7.53
CA TRP A 15 20.66 -30.91 7.74
C TRP A 15 20.95 -30.49 9.19
N LYS A 16 20.07 -29.66 9.78
CA LYS A 16 20.19 -29.23 11.20
C LYS A 16 20.09 -30.42 12.15
N ILE A 17 19.11 -31.31 11.93
CA ILE A 17 18.90 -32.51 12.75
C ILE A 17 20.09 -33.47 12.64
N ASN A 18 20.62 -33.68 11.42
CA ASN A 18 21.76 -34.58 11.23
C ASN A 18 23.03 -34.04 11.89
N ARG A 19 23.27 -32.73 11.84
CA ARG A 19 24.42 -32.08 12.51
C ARG A 19 24.35 -32.22 14.02
N TYR A 20 23.17 -32.04 14.61
CA TYR A 20 22.96 -32.25 16.04
C TYR A 20 23.20 -33.71 16.44
N ARG A 21 22.65 -34.66 15.66
CA ARG A 21 22.87 -36.11 15.89
C ARG A 21 24.36 -36.48 15.85
N THR A 22 25.10 -35.98 14.86
CA THR A 22 26.54 -36.23 14.74
C THR A 22 27.30 -35.63 15.92
N PHE A 23 26.95 -34.44 16.39
CA PHE A 23 27.57 -33.83 17.58
C PHE A 23 27.34 -34.68 18.84
N VAL A 24 26.12 -35.17 19.06
CA VAL A 24 25.78 -36.05 20.18
C VAL A 24 26.55 -37.37 20.12
N GLN A 25 26.63 -37.99 18.93
CA GLN A 25 27.38 -39.23 18.72
C GLN A 25 28.88 -39.06 18.99
N ILE A 26 29.48 -37.97 18.51
CA ILE A 26 30.89 -37.64 18.77
C ILE A 26 31.11 -37.41 20.27
N SER A 27 30.22 -36.66 20.93
CA SER A 27 30.31 -36.40 22.37
C SER A 27 30.25 -37.70 23.18
N ALA A 28 29.32 -38.61 22.83
CA ALA A 28 29.21 -39.92 23.47
C ALA A 28 30.47 -40.78 23.25
N PHE A 29 31.02 -40.79 22.03
CA PHE A 29 32.24 -41.53 21.71
C PHE A 29 33.46 -40.99 22.49
N ILE A 30 33.58 -39.67 22.62
CA ILE A 30 34.63 -39.03 23.42
C ILE A 30 34.53 -39.44 24.89
N ILE A 31 33.32 -39.44 25.47
CA ILE A 31 33.11 -39.88 26.86
C ILE A 31 33.54 -41.34 27.03
N ILE A 32 33.14 -42.23 26.12
CA ILE A 32 33.54 -43.65 26.15
C ILE A 32 35.06 -43.81 25.99
N ALA A 33 35.68 -43.05 25.09
CA ALA A 33 37.13 -43.08 24.88
C ALA A 33 37.91 -42.58 26.10
N ILE A 34 37.45 -41.53 26.78
CA ILE A 34 38.04 -41.04 28.03
C ILE A 34 37.94 -42.13 29.12
N TYR A 35 36.80 -42.81 29.22
CA TYR A 35 36.65 -43.95 30.13
C TYR A 35 37.62 -45.08 29.77
N MET A 36 37.68 -45.50 28.50
CA MET A 36 38.60 -46.55 28.08
C MET A 36 40.06 -46.20 28.35
N LEU A 37 40.49 -44.97 28.05
CA LEU A 37 41.88 -44.55 28.23
C LEU A 37 42.32 -44.56 29.70
N ASN A 38 41.44 -44.18 30.62
CA ASN A 38 41.77 -44.12 32.04
C ASN A 38 41.66 -45.48 32.75
N PHE A 39 40.69 -46.31 32.37
CA PHE A 39 40.37 -47.53 33.14
C PHE A 39 40.89 -48.83 32.51
N PHE A 40 41.04 -48.89 31.18
CA PHE A 40 41.52 -50.08 30.46
C PHE A 40 42.97 -50.47 30.80
N PRO A 41 43.93 -49.54 30.94
CA PRO A 41 45.29 -49.90 31.32
C PRO A 41 45.38 -50.51 32.73
N TRP A 42 44.56 -50.01 33.66
CA TRP A 42 44.54 -50.47 35.05
C TRP A 42 43.95 -51.88 35.19
N SER A 43 42.88 -52.19 34.44
CA SER A 43 42.25 -53.51 34.45
C SER A 43 43.14 -54.59 33.84
N VAL A 44 43.91 -54.26 32.79
CA VAL A 44 44.88 -55.16 32.16
C VAL A 44 46.10 -55.40 33.05
N PHE A 45 46.59 -54.37 33.74
CA PHE A 45 47.80 -54.47 34.56
C PHE A 45 47.62 -55.21 35.89
N THR A 46 46.44 -55.12 36.52
CA THR A 46 46.19 -55.67 37.86
C THR A 46 45.38 -56.97 37.88
N GLY A 47 44.87 -57.42 36.73
CA GLY A 47 44.04 -58.63 36.60
C GLY A 47 42.69 -58.55 37.33
N ASN A 48 42.37 -57.42 37.96
CA ASN A 48 41.14 -57.17 38.69
C ASN A 48 40.47 -55.92 38.13
N PHE A 49 39.15 -55.96 37.97
CA PHE A 49 38.40 -54.72 37.79
C PHE A 49 38.54 -53.90 39.09
N PRO A 50 38.87 -52.60 39.04
CA PRO A 50 39.00 -51.78 40.24
C PRO A 50 37.69 -51.84 41.04
N GLN A 51 37.72 -52.47 42.22
CA GLN A 51 36.50 -52.68 43.02
C GLN A 51 35.96 -51.38 43.65
N LYS A 52 36.75 -50.31 43.64
CA LYS A 52 36.35 -48.94 44.02
C LYS A 52 36.60 -47.99 42.86
N LEU A 53 35.70 -48.01 41.88
CA LEU A 53 35.68 -47.07 40.74
C LEU A 53 35.32 -45.65 41.16
N PHE A 54 34.52 -45.51 42.23
CA PHE A 54 34.03 -44.26 42.75
C PHE A 54 34.44 -44.19 44.22
N SER A 55 34.91 -43.02 44.67
CA SER A 55 35.05 -42.80 46.09
C SER A 55 33.67 -42.94 46.74
N SER A 56 33.58 -43.76 47.78
CA SER A 56 32.41 -43.82 48.66
C SER A 56 32.32 -42.58 49.57
N ASP A 57 33.36 -41.76 49.58
CA ASP A 57 33.40 -40.50 50.31
C ASP A 57 32.79 -39.39 49.46
N GLN A 58 31.64 -38.89 49.91
CA GLN A 58 30.91 -37.80 49.29
C GLN A 58 31.74 -36.50 49.23
N ALA A 59 32.71 -36.31 50.14
CA ALA A 59 33.54 -35.11 50.17
C ALA A 59 34.43 -34.98 48.92
N ILE A 60 34.89 -36.11 48.36
CA ILE A 60 35.71 -36.13 47.14
C ILE A 60 34.88 -35.69 45.92
N TRP A 61 33.60 -36.07 45.87
CA TRP A 61 32.68 -35.61 44.83
C TRP A 61 32.35 -34.13 44.95
N GLY A 62 32.24 -33.61 46.18
CA GLY A 62 32.13 -32.19 46.45
C GLY A 62 33.31 -31.40 45.90
N GLN A 63 34.55 -31.80 46.24
CA GLN A 63 35.76 -31.13 45.76
C GLN A 63 35.94 -31.19 44.24
N PHE A 64 35.57 -32.31 43.61
CA PHE A 64 35.58 -32.41 42.15
C PHE A 64 34.55 -31.47 41.52
N GLY A 65 33.34 -31.41 42.08
CA GLY A 65 32.30 -30.46 41.69
C GLY A 65 32.77 -29.00 41.82
N ASP A 66 33.48 -28.68 42.90
CA ASP A 66 34.04 -27.35 43.14
C ASP A 66 35.11 -26.96 42.11
N TYR A 67 35.98 -27.90 41.72
CA TYR A 67 36.98 -27.67 40.67
C TYR A 67 36.33 -27.47 39.30
N VAL A 68 35.45 -28.38 38.90
CA VAL A 68 34.74 -28.32 37.60
C VAL A 68 33.88 -27.06 37.55
N GLY A 69 33.11 -26.78 38.60
CA GLY A 69 32.30 -25.58 38.74
C GLY A 69 33.14 -24.30 38.77
N GLY A 70 34.30 -24.32 39.44
CA GLY A 70 35.23 -23.19 39.50
C GLY A 70 35.84 -22.83 38.14
N VAL A 71 36.07 -23.81 37.26
CA VAL A 71 36.57 -23.58 35.89
C VAL A 71 35.43 -23.24 34.92
N LEU A 72 34.29 -23.94 35.00
CA LEU A 72 33.15 -23.70 34.11
C LEU A 72 32.47 -22.37 34.38
N ASN A 73 32.35 -21.94 35.63
CA ASN A 73 31.57 -20.75 35.97
C ASN A 73 32.13 -19.47 35.31
N PRO A 74 33.44 -19.17 35.34
CA PRO A 74 34.01 -18.05 34.58
C PRO A 74 33.84 -18.17 33.07
N ILE A 75 33.97 -19.38 32.50
CA ILE A 75 33.79 -19.61 31.06
C ILE A 75 32.34 -19.32 30.65
N MET A 76 31.38 -19.83 31.42
CA MET A 76 29.96 -19.60 31.19
C MET A 76 29.57 -18.13 31.39
N ALA A 77 30.13 -17.46 32.41
CA ALA A 77 29.92 -16.03 32.63
C ALA A 77 30.47 -15.18 31.47
N PHE A 78 31.68 -15.49 30.98
CA PHE A 78 32.26 -14.81 29.82
C PHE A 78 31.44 -15.06 28.54
N ALA A 79 31.02 -16.31 28.30
CA ALA A 79 30.18 -16.66 27.16
C ALA A 79 28.83 -15.92 27.21
N ALA A 80 28.18 -15.87 28.39
CA ALA A 80 26.94 -15.14 28.57
C ALA A 80 27.12 -13.63 28.33
N PHE A 81 28.19 -13.03 28.83
CA PHE A 81 28.50 -11.62 28.61
C PHE A 81 28.78 -11.31 27.12
N TYR A 82 29.53 -12.18 26.45
CA TYR A 82 29.81 -12.05 25.02
C TYR A 82 28.53 -12.16 24.17
N LEU A 83 27.67 -13.14 24.46
CA LEU A 83 26.38 -13.30 23.79
C LEU A 83 25.45 -12.10 24.04
N LEU A 84 25.43 -11.56 25.25
CA LEU A 84 24.68 -10.35 25.58
C LEU A 84 25.19 -9.15 24.77
N THR A 85 26.50 -8.98 24.67
CA THR A 85 27.13 -7.89 23.89
C THR A 85 26.77 -7.98 22.41
N ILE A 86 26.84 -9.17 21.81
CA ILE A 86 26.39 -9.39 20.43
C ILE A 86 24.91 -9.07 20.28
N SER A 87 24.09 -9.54 21.23
CA SER A 87 22.63 -9.32 21.20
C SER A 87 22.30 -7.83 21.20
N ILE A 88 22.96 -7.04 22.05
CA ILE A 88 22.79 -5.57 22.09
C ILE A 88 23.21 -4.94 20.76
N HIS A 89 24.32 -5.37 20.18
CA HIS A 89 24.79 -4.83 18.90
C HIS A 89 23.80 -5.11 17.75
N ILE A 90 23.24 -6.32 17.72
CA ILE A 90 22.20 -6.70 16.75
C ILE A 90 20.95 -5.85 16.96
N GLN A 91 20.47 -5.74 18.21
CA GLN A 91 19.29 -4.94 18.56
C GLN A 91 19.46 -3.47 18.15
N GLN A 92 20.62 -2.86 18.40
CA GLN A 92 20.91 -1.49 17.97
C GLN A 92 20.90 -1.34 16.45
N THR A 93 21.46 -2.33 15.74
CA THR A 93 21.48 -2.33 14.27
C THR A 93 20.07 -2.46 13.69
N GLU A 94 19.24 -3.34 14.25
CA GLU A 94 17.84 -3.51 13.86
C GLU A 94 17.00 -2.28 14.16
N LEU A 95 17.20 -1.65 15.33
CA LEU A 95 16.54 -0.40 15.67
C LEU A 95 16.91 0.70 14.67
N SER A 96 18.21 0.87 14.36
CA SER A 96 18.66 1.86 13.38
C SER A 96 18.05 1.63 11.99
N LYS A 97 17.99 0.37 11.53
CA LYS A 97 17.34 0.02 10.26
C LYS A 97 15.84 0.33 10.30
N THR A 98 15.17 0.02 11.41
CA THR A 98 13.75 0.28 11.61
C THR A 98 13.45 1.78 11.59
N THR A 99 14.26 2.59 12.29
CA THR A 99 14.13 4.06 12.27
C THR A 99 14.31 4.61 10.85
N LYS A 100 15.34 4.17 10.11
CA LYS A 100 15.53 4.60 8.71
C LYS A 100 14.37 4.22 7.80
N ALA A 101 13.83 3.01 7.97
CA ALA A 101 12.65 2.57 7.22
C ALA A 101 11.41 3.41 7.57
N LEU A 102 11.23 3.76 8.84
CA LEU A 102 10.14 4.62 9.29
C LEU A 102 10.27 6.04 8.74
N GLU A 103 11.45 6.65 8.78
CA GLU A 103 11.71 7.97 8.19
C GLU A 103 11.46 7.98 6.67
N ALA A 104 11.87 6.92 5.96
CA ALA A 104 11.60 6.78 4.53
C ALA A 104 10.09 6.62 4.26
N SER A 105 9.39 5.86 5.09
CA SER A 105 7.94 5.70 5.04
C SER A 105 7.21 7.02 5.29
N GLU A 106 7.61 7.79 6.31
CA GLU A 106 7.04 9.10 6.61
C GLU A 106 7.22 10.07 5.44
N LYS A 107 8.43 10.15 4.87
CA LYS A 107 8.68 10.96 3.66
C LYS A 107 7.80 10.54 2.49
N SER A 108 7.60 9.23 2.28
CA SER A 108 6.72 8.71 1.23
C SER A 108 5.25 9.08 1.48
N GLN A 109 4.80 8.99 2.73
CA GLN A 109 3.44 9.37 3.13
C GLN A 109 3.19 10.87 2.94
N ILE A 110 4.13 11.73 3.34
CA ILE A 110 4.03 13.19 3.11
C ILE A 110 3.94 13.49 1.61
N LYS A 111 4.81 12.91 0.79
CA LYS A 111 4.75 13.08 -0.68
C LYS A 111 3.42 12.62 -1.25
N SER A 112 2.90 11.48 -0.78
CA SER A 112 1.61 10.94 -1.21
C SER A 112 0.45 11.86 -0.78
N ALA A 113 0.49 12.42 0.42
CA ALA A 113 -0.51 13.36 0.92
C ALA A 113 -0.50 14.67 0.12
N LEU A 114 0.68 15.21 -0.22
CA LEU A 114 0.81 16.37 -1.09
C LEU A 114 0.24 16.10 -2.49
N ALA A 115 0.60 14.97 -3.10
CA ALA A 115 0.07 14.58 -4.40
C ALA A 115 -1.46 14.39 -4.38
N GLN A 116 -2.02 13.84 -3.29
CA GLN A 116 -3.46 13.72 -3.11
C GLN A 116 -4.15 15.09 -2.97
N ALA A 117 -3.54 16.04 -2.27
CA ALA A 117 -4.05 17.40 -2.16
C ALA A 117 -4.08 18.11 -3.53
N ASP A 118 -3.02 17.97 -4.32
CA ASP A 118 -2.95 18.50 -5.69
C ASP A 118 -4.01 17.84 -6.59
N GLN A 119 -4.17 16.53 -6.51
CA GLN A 119 -5.22 15.79 -7.23
C GLN A 119 -6.63 16.25 -6.84
N ALA A 120 -6.88 16.50 -5.54
CA ALA A 120 -8.17 17.01 -5.08
C ALA A 120 -8.48 18.40 -5.64
N LYS A 121 -7.48 19.29 -5.71
CA LYS A 121 -7.62 20.62 -6.33
C LYS A 121 -7.97 20.51 -7.81
N LEU A 122 -7.26 19.65 -8.55
CA LEU A 122 -7.53 19.40 -9.97
C LEU A 122 -8.92 18.81 -10.19
N MET A 123 -9.31 17.82 -9.36
CA MET A 123 -10.63 17.21 -9.42
C MET A 123 -11.74 18.23 -9.18
N TRP A 124 -11.58 19.12 -8.19
CA TRP A 124 -12.56 20.17 -7.93
C TRP A 124 -12.76 21.07 -9.16
N ARG A 125 -11.68 21.46 -9.84
CA ARG A 125 -11.76 22.26 -11.08
C ARG A 125 -12.44 21.51 -12.22
N THR A 126 -12.13 20.22 -12.40
CA THR A 126 -12.81 19.38 -13.39
C THR A 126 -14.31 19.28 -13.11
N THR A 127 -14.71 19.19 -11.83
CA THR A 127 -16.12 19.21 -11.43
C THR A 127 -16.78 20.56 -11.75
N GLN A 128 -16.10 21.69 -11.52
CA GLN A 128 -16.61 23.02 -11.91
C GLN A 128 -16.84 23.10 -13.43
N LEU A 129 -15.85 22.68 -14.23
CA LEU A 129 -15.97 22.64 -15.69
C LEU A 129 -17.13 21.75 -16.15
N THR A 130 -17.32 20.60 -15.51
CA THR A 130 -18.43 19.70 -15.79
C THR A 130 -19.77 20.36 -15.46
N GLY A 131 -19.85 21.09 -14.34
CA GLY A 131 -21.04 21.85 -13.95
C GLY A 131 -21.40 22.94 -14.97
N ILE A 132 -20.41 23.73 -15.41
CA ILE A 132 -20.61 24.75 -16.46
C ILE A 132 -21.06 24.08 -17.78
N ASN A 133 -20.44 22.95 -18.14
CA ASN A 133 -20.83 22.20 -19.33
C ASN A 133 -22.28 21.72 -19.26
N THR A 134 -22.75 21.25 -18.10
CA THR A 134 -24.16 20.86 -17.90
C THR A 134 -25.11 22.04 -18.07
N ILE A 135 -24.76 23.23 -17.54
CA ILE A 135 -25.54 24.45 -17.75
C ILE A 135 -25.56 24.84 -19.23
N MET A 136 -24.43 24.74 -19.92
CA MET A 136 -24.35 25.00 -21.35
C MET A 136 -25.26 24.05 -22.16
N GLN A 137 -25.29 22.77 -21.81
CA GLN A 137 -26.19 21.80 -22.44
C GLN A 137 -27.66 22.14 -22.19
N SER A 138 -28.04 22.59 -21.00
CA SER A 138 -29.42 23.02 -20.75
C SER A 138 -29.81 24.26 -21.57
N VAL A 139 -28.88 25.21 -21.76
CA VAL A 139 -29.10 26.36 -22.67
C VAL A 139 -29.29 25.88 -24.11
N ILE A 140 -28.49 24.92 -24.57
CA ILE A 140 -28.64 24.32 -25.91
C ILE A 140 -30.02 23.66 -26.05
N THR A 141 -30.45 22.86 -25.08
CA THR A 141 -31.78 22.24 -25.07
C THR A 141 -32.91 23.29 -25.10
N ASN A 142 -32.80 24.36 -24.32
CA ASN A 142 -33.79 25.45 -24.33
C ASN A 142 -33.86 26.15 -25.70
N ILE A 143 -32.71 26.36 -26.36
CA ILE A 143 -32.66 26.91 -27.72
C ILE A 143 -33.33 25.95 -28.71
N GLU A 144 -33.10 24.65 -28.59
CA GLU A 144 -33.71 23.63 -29.45
C GLU A 144 -35.23 23.60 -29.31
N LEU A 145 -35.75 23.61 -28.08
CA LEU A 145 -37.18 23.68 -27.81
C LEU A 145 -37.81 24.96 -28.40
N ALA A 146 -37.17 26.11 -28.19
CA ALA A 146 -37.62 27.39 -28.73
C ALA A 146 -37.63 27.40 -30.28
N ARG A 147 -36.63 26.77 -30.91
CA ARG A 147 -36.58 26.62 -32.37
C ARG A 147 -37.69 25.72 -32.88
N GLU A 148 -38.02 24.66 -32.16
CA GLU A 148 -39.11 23.76 -32.55
C GLU A 148 -40.47 24.44 -32.45
N GLU A 149 -40.69 25.27 -31.43
CA GLU A 149 -41.91 26.09 -31.32
C GLU A 149 -42.05 27.05 -32.50
N ILE A 150 -40.96 27.75 -32.86
CA ILE A 150 -40.95 28.63 -34.05
C ILE A 150 -41.30 27.82 -35.30
N ARG A 151 -40.66 26.66 -35.49
CA ARG A 151 -40.89 25.79 -36.65
C ARG A 151 -42.35 25.38 -36.73
N TYR A 152 -42.93 24.93 -35.62
CA TYR A 152 -44.32 24.50 -35.52
C TYR A 152 -45.31 25.63 -35.85
N LEU A 153 -45.11 26.82 -35.28
CA LEU A 153 -45.95 27.99 -35.56
C LEU A 153 -45.78 28.48 -37.00
N GLN A 154 -44.56 28.48 -37.54
CA GLN A 154 -44.28 28.86 -38.93
C GLN A 154 -44.96 27.93 -39.93
N GLU A 155 -44.97 26.63 -39.66
CA GLU A 155 -45.62 25.64 -40.54
C GLU A 155 -47.14 25.81 -40.56
N GLN A 156 -47.75 26.04 -39.40
CA GLN A 156 -49.19 26.35 -39.30
C GLN A 156 -49.55 27.71 -39.93
N LEU A 157 -48.66 28.69 -39.90
CA LEU A 157 -48.87 29.98 -40.56
C LEU A 157 -48.89 29.85 -42.09
N LYS A 158 -48.19 28.85 -42.66
CA LYS A 158 -48.26 28.54 -44.10
C LYS A 158 -49.56 27.82 -44.46
N SER A 159 -50.10 27.01 -43.55
CA SER A 159 -51.41 26.39 -43.67
C SER A 159 -52.53 27.46 -43.67
N ASN A 160 -53.45 27.39 -44.63
CA ASN A 160 -54.53 28.37 -44.78
C ASN A 160 -55.78 28.05 -43.93
N ASP A 161 -55.66 27.12 -42.98
CA ASP A 161 -56.78 26.56 -42.19
C ASP A 161 -57.21 27.45 -41.00
N GLY A 162 -56.54 28.60 -40.82
CA GLY A 162 -56.93 29.68 -39.90
C GLY A 162 -56.82 29.38 -38.39
N LYS A 163 -56.70 28.11 -38.00
CA LYS A 163 -56.49 27.66 -36.62
C LYS A 163 -55.00 27.46 -36.38
N ILE A 164 -54.45 28.13 -35.38
CA ILE A 164 -53.05 28.00 -34.97
C ILE A 164 -53.03 27.59 -33.50
N TYR A 165 -52.22 26.60 -33.20
CA TYR A 165 -51.97 26.08 -31.87
C TYR A 165 -50.50 26.24 -31.51
N THR A 166 -50.21 26.40 -30.23
CA THR A 166 -48.84 26.32 -29.69
C THR A 166 -48.46 24.86 -29.45
N LEU A 167 -47.18 24.59 -29.13
CA LEU A 167 -46.73 23.24 -28.72
C LEU A 167 -47.43 22.74 -27.44
N GLN A 168 -48.13 23.62 -26.72
CA GLN A 168 -48.88 23.34 -25.48
C GLN A 168 -50.40 23.29 -25.74
N ASP A 169 -50.82 23.14 -26.99
CA ASP A 169 -52.22 23.12 -27.43
C ASP A 169 -53.01 24.41 -27.13
N GLU A 170 -52.33 25.53 -26.90
CA GLU A 170 -52.98 26.83 -26.72
C GLU A 170 -53.37 27.41 -28.09
N LYS A 171 -54.65 27.78 -28.26
CA LYS A 171 -55.14 28.37 -29.51
C LYS A 171 -54.75 29.85 -29.59
N VAL A 172 -54.07 30.23 -30.66
CA VAL A 172 -53.61 31.60 -30.92
C VAL A 172 -54.06 32.09 -32.29
N ASN A 173 -54.16 33.41 -32.49
CA ASN A 173 -54.46 33.99 -33.79
C ASN A 173 -53.17 34.24 -34.63
N ARG A 174 -53.32 34.57 -35.92
CA ARG A 174 -52.17 34.80 -36.82
C ARG A 174 -51.23 35.93 -36.39
N LEU A 175 -51.77 37.03 -35.84
CA LEU A 175 -50.96 38.15 -35.36
C LEU A 175 -50.19 37.75 -34.10
N GLU A 176 -50.89 37.11 -33.15
CA GLU A 176 -50.32 36.61 -31.91
C GLU A 176 -49.23 35.56 -32.16
N ALA A 177 -49.45 34.64 -33.10
CA ALA A 177 -48.43 33.66 -33.51
C ALA A 177 -47.16 34.35 -34.06
N ARG A 178 -47.31 35.41 -34.87
CA ARG A 178 -46.17 36.19 -35.40
C ARG A 178 -45.44 36.95 -34.30
N GLU A 179 -46.16 37.56 -33.36
CA GLU A 179 -45.55 38.25 -32.21
C GLU A 179 -44.85 37.26 -31.28
N ARG A 180 -45.42 36.09 -31.02
CA ARG A 180 -44.77 35.00 -30.27
C ARG A 180 -43.49 34.54 -30.95
N ILE A 181 -43.49 34.30 -32.27
CA ILE A 181 -42.27 33.97 -33.02
C ILE A 181 -41.19 35.05 -32.84
N LYS A 182 -41.57 36.33 -32.92
CA LYS A 182 -40.64 37.45 -32.73
C LYS A 182 -40.08 37.51 -31.30
N ALA A 183 -40.92 37.27 -30.30
CA ALA A 183 -40.51 37.19 -28.91
C ALA A 183 -39.55 36.00 -28.65
N ILE A 184 -39.89 34.81 -29.17
CA ILE A 184 -39.06 33.60 -29.03
C ILE A 184 -37.71 33.78 -29.74
N LYS A 185 -37.68 34.41 -30.92
CA LYS A 185 -36.41 34.76 -31.59
C LYS A 185 -35.51 35.63 -30.71
N LYS A 186 -36.06 36.66 -30.07
CA LYS A 186 -35.31 37.52 -29.14
C LYS A 186 -34.76 36.74 -27.94
N ILE A 187 -35.52 35.76 -27.42
CA ILE A 187 -35.06 34.87 -26.34
C ILE A 187 -33.90 33.99 -26.82
N ILE A 188 -34.03 33.41 -28.02
CA ILE A 188 -32.97 32.60 -28.64
C ILE A 188 -31.70 33.42 -28.81
N ASP A 189 -31.78 34.66 -29.30
CA ASP A 189 -30.61 35.52 -29.50
C ASP A 189 -29.87 35.75 -28.18
N ASN A 190 -30.60 36.02 -27.08
CA ASN A 190 -30.01 36.14 -25.73
C ASN A 190 -29.39 34.82 -25.25
N HIS A 191 -30.04 33.68 -25.48
CA HIS A 191 -29.48 32.37 -25.13
C HIS A 191 -28.23 32.03 -25.94
N ILE A 192 -28.15 32.41 -27.22
CA ILE A 192 -26.95 32.25 -28.06
C ILE A 192 -25.80 33.11 -27.52
N GLU A 193 -26.08 34.35 -27.16
CA GLU A 193 -25.08 35.24 -26.54
C GLU A 193 -24.54 34.63 -25.23
N ARG A 194 -25.45 34.21 -24.34
CA ARG A 194 -25.07 33.57 -23.08
C ARG A 194 -24.29 32.27 -23.28
N LYS A 195 -24.68 31.45 -24.26
CA LYS A 195 -23.95 30.24 -24.65
C LYS A 195 -22.52 30.59 -25.08
N THR A 196 -22.35 31.60 -25.93
CA THR A 196 -21.04 32.04 -26.43
C THR A 196 -20.14 32.51 -25.29
N THR A 197 -20.69 33.26 -24.33
CA THR A 197 -19.95 33.67 -23.12
C THR A 197 -19.49 32.47 -22.29
N LEU A 198 -20.37 31.48 -22.07
CA LEU A 198 -20.01 30.26 -21.34
C LEU A 198 -18.94 29.43 -22.07
N GLU A 199 -18.98 29.37 -23.40
CA GLU A 199 -17.95 28.69 -24.20
C GLU A 199 -16.58 29.36 -24.04
N MET A 200 -16.55 30.70 -24.05
CA MET A 200 -15.32 31.46 -23.80
C MET A 200 -14.79 31.22 -22.39
N ASP A 201 -15.65 31.29 -21.36
CA ASP A 201 -15.26 31.03 -19.97
C ASP A 201 -14.71 29.61 -19.78
N ILE A 202 -15.35 28.59 -20.38
CA ILE A 202 -14.85 27.21 -20.36
C ILE A 202 -13.48 27.12 -21.02
N SER A 203 -13.30 27.73 -22.19
CA SER A 203 -12.03 27.67 -22.93
C SER A 203 -10.88 28.32 -22.14
N PHE A 204 -11.16 29.45 -21.50
CA PHE A 204 -10.22 30.16 -20.64
C PHE A 204 -9.85 29.32 -19.42
N LEU A 205 -10.83 28.79 -18.69
CA LEU A 205 -10.60 27.95 -17.51
C LEU A 205 -9.84 26.66 -17.85
N ARG A 206 -10.09 26.05 -19.02
CA ARG A 206 -9.31 24.90 -19.49
C ARG A 206 -7.85 25.26 -19.74
N SER A 207 -7.57 26.39 -20.38
CA SER A 207 -6.19 26.83 -20.64
C SER A 207 -5.38 27.04 -19.35
N ILE A 208 -6.00 27.59 -18.31
CA ILE A 208 -5.37 27.74 -16.98
C ILE A 208 -5.13 26.36 -16.37
N ASN A 209 -6.13 25.48 -16.42
CA ASN A 209 -6.03 24.15 -15.83
C ASN A 209 -4.93 23.31 -16.47
N ASP A 210 -4.81 23.34 -17.81
CA ASP A 210 -3.79 22.60 -18.55
C ASP A 210 -2.37 23.11 -18.21
N SER A 211 -2.20 24.43 -18.07
CA SER A 211 -0.93 25.04 -17.69
C SER A 211 -0.47 24.64 -16.28
N GLU A 212 -1.39 24.59 -15.31
CA GLU A 212 -1.07 24.14 -13.94
C GLU A 212 -0.79 22.64 -13.88
N ILE A 213 -1.49 21.82 -14.68
CA ILE A 213 -1.21 20.38 -14.79
C ILE A 213 0.21 20.14 -15.32
N GLU A 214 0.64 20.88 -16.33
CA GLU A 214 2.01 20.80 -16.84
C GLU A 214 3.07 21.24 -15.83
N GLU A 215 2.74 22.19 -14.96
CA GLU A 215 3.64 22.65 -13.89
C GLU A 215 3.76 21.59 -12.79
N VAL A 216 2.65 20.99 -12.36
CA VAL A 216 2.64 19.91 -11.37
C VAL A 216 3.35 18.66 -11.90
N THR A 217 3.18 18.33 -13.18
CA THR A 217 3.83 17.15 -13.79
C THR A 217 5.35 17.34 -13.96
N ARG A 218 5.84 18.59 -14.01
CA ARG A 218 7.26 18.92 -14.13
C ARG A 218 8.02 18.96 -12.80
N ARG A 219 7.32 19.05 -11.66
CA ARG A 219 7.91 19.10 -10.32
C ARG A 219 8.12 17.71 -9.73
#